data_AF-A0A9C7GB76-F1
#
_entry.id   AF-A0A9C7GB76-F1
#
_cell.length_a   1.000
_cell.length_b   1.000
_cell.length_c   1.000
_cell.angle_alpha   90.00
_cell.angle_beta   90.00
_cell.angle_gamma   90.00
#
_symmetry.space_group_name_H-M   'P 1'
#
loop_
_entity.id
_entity.type
_entity.pdbx_description
1 polymer ?
#
loop_
_entity_poly.entity_id
_entity_poly.type
_entity_poly.pdbx_seq_one_letter_code
_entity_poly.pdbx_strand_id
1 'polypeptide(L)'
;MLYLHDVWVNWFEGEENGYNVCHFHEWRKDDGVELLDQVPLIKVETVLFHYIENDLSELPQQLLDEIYQKAFLRKNHERVQLDYCFIVTDGVGILAVDTIGYNIPIRKSRLIPRQEQLVYEMVENHTPRKYLFNGQFHKKDFHILSPEPELMSGLTRKERQLKQLLFMAMDQLYSSKNTSEIRYWYTEWNPVKYSYLQNLEFDHIWHELYEEVKLGWSQKHSIFCENLIKGQPFFEKLWEMEHGPKVN
;
A
#
# COMPACT_ATOMS: atom_id res chain seq x y z
N MET A 1 8.46 29.17 -1.80
CA MET A 1 8.06 27.82 -1.36
C MET A 1 6.62 27.92 -0.88
N LEU A 2 5.75 27.02 -1.32
CA LEU A 2 4.34 27.01 -0.91
C LEU A 2 4.19 26.21 0.38
N TYR A 3 3.19 26.53 1.20
CA TYR A 3 2.88 25.82 2.43
C TYR A 3 1.38 25.59 2.55
N LEU A 4 0.99 24.39 2.98
CA LEU A 4 -0.34 24.14 3.50
C LEU A 4 -0.33 24.19 5.02
N HIS A 5 -1.48 24.54 5.56
CA HIS A 5 -1.76 24.57 6.99
C HIS A 5 -2.92 23.66 7.32
N ASP A 6 -2.93 23.16 8.56
CA ASP A 6 -4.00 22.30 9.11
C ASP A 6 -4.33 21.11 8.18
N VAL A 7 -3.30 20.35 7.78
CA VAL A 7 -3.41 19.20 6.87
C VAL A 7 -3.68 17.91 7.65
N TRP A 8 -4.75 17.19 7.29
CA TRP A 8 -5.12 15.93 7.93
C TRP A 8 -4.46 14.80 7.15
N VAL A 9 -3.73 13.93 7.85
CA VAL A 9 -3.00 12.82 7.25
C VAL A 9 -3.29 11.52 7.97
N ASN A 10 -3.43 10.45 7.21
CA ASN A 10 -3.49 9.07 7.68
C ASN A 10 -2.26 8.34 7.15
N TRP A 11 -1.28 8.10 8.02
CA TRP A 11 0.01 7.57 7.59
C TRP A 11 -0.05 6.07 7.33
N PHE A 12 0.31 5.69 6.10
CA PHE A 12 0.60 4.31 5.73
C PHE A 12 2.11 4.14 5.71
N GLU A 13 2.63 3.25 6.57
CA GLU A 13 4.06 3.06 6.78
C GLU A 13 4.60 1.92 5.93
N GLY A 14 5.78 2.12 5.32
CA GLY A 14 6.46 1.07 4.57
C GLY A 14 5.71 0.62 3.31
N GLU A 15 4.78 1.44 2.80
CA GLU A 15 4.04 1.11 1.59
C GLU A 15 4.88 1.41 0.34
N GLU A 16 5.33 0.33 -0.28
CA GLU A 16 6.05 0.38 -1.55
C GLU A 16 5.11 0.68 -2.71
N ASN A 17 3.87 0.20 -2.67
CA ASN A 17 2.92 0.37 -3.77
C ASN A 17 1.85 1.41 -3.43
N GLY A 18 1.65 2.38 -4.31
CA GLY A 18 0.70 3.48 -4.10
C GLY A 18 -0.75 3.04 -3.89
N TYR A 19 -1.14 1.86 -4.38
CA TYR A 19 -2.49 1.31 -4.21
C TYR A 19 -2.83 0.92 -2.75
N ASN A 20 -1.83 0.78 -1.88
CA ASN A 20 -2.05 0.55 -0.46
C ASN A 20 -2.19 1.86 0.34
N VAL A 21 -1.74 2.98 -0.22
CA VAL A 21 -1.92 4.31 0.38
C VAL A 21 -3.35 4.78 0.12
N CYS A 22 -4.22 4.51 1.09
CA CYS A 22 -5.66 4.63 0.91
C CYS A 22 -6.13 6.07 0.74
N HIS A 23 -7.05 6.28 -0.19
CA HIS A 23 -7.76 7.56 -0.34
C HIS A 23 -8.70 7.81 0.84
N PHE A 24 -9.09 9.08 1.03
CA PHE A 24 -9.93 9.50 2.15
C PHE A 24 -11.22 8.67 2.33
N HIS A 25 -11.87 8.28 1.24
CA HIS A 25 -13.11 7.49 1.30
C HIS A 25 -12.91 6.05 1.82
N GLU A 26 -11.66 5.59 1.92
CA GLU A 26 -11.28 4.28 2.47
C GLU A 26 -10.69 4.37 3.89
N TRP A 27 -10.62 5.59 4.46
CA TRP A 27 -10.18 5.78 5.85
C TRP A 27 -11.23 5.23 6.81
N ARG A 28 -10.77 4.61 7.89
CA ARG A 28 -11.59 4.01 8.94
C ARG A 28 -11.56 4.88 10.19
N LYS A 29 -12.51 4.66 11.10
CA LYS A 29 -12.63 5.45 12.35
C LYS A 29 -11.50 5.18 13.35
N ASP A 30 -10.92 3.99 13.26
CA ASP A 30 -9.82 3.47 14.05
C ASP A 30 -8.44 3.84 13.47
N ASP A 31 -8.38 4.48 12.29
CA ASP A 31 -7.13 4.97 11.74
C ASP A 31 -6.53 6.10 12.60
N GLY A 32 -5.19 6.07 12.75
CA GLY A 32 -4.43 7.08 13.48
C GLY A 32 -4.26 8.37 12.68
N VAL A 33 -5.33 9.15 12.51
CA VAL A 33 -5.27 10.42 11.78
C VAL A 33 -4.53 11.48 12.59
N GLU A 34 -3.54 12.11 11.96
CA GLU A 34 -2.72 13.18 12.52
C GLU A 34 -2.95 14.52 11.82
N LEU A 35 -2.51 15.62 12.45
CA LEU A 35 -2.64 16.99 11.92
C LEU A 35 -1.26 17.62 11.71
N LEU A 36 -0.90 17.89 10.47
CA LEU A 36 0.24 18.73 10.10
C LEU A 36 -0.20 20.20 10.16
N ASP A 37 0.39 20.95 11.08
CA ASP A 37 0.07 22.37 11.30
C ASP A 37 0.60 23.25 10.17
N GLN A 38 1.79 22.92 9.67
CA GLN A 38 2.38 23.54 8.49
C GLN A 38 3.22 22.51 7.76
N VAL A 39 3.07 22.41 6.43
CA VAL A 39 3.82 21.46 5.61
C VAL A 39 4.13 22.09 4.25
N PRO A 40 5.38 21.98 3.75
CA PRO A 40 5.72 22.53 2.45
C PRO A 40 5.05 21.76 1.31
N LEU A 41 4.64 22.48 0.28
CA LEU A 41 4.06 21.94 -0.96
C LEU A 41 5.03 22.10 -2.12
N ILE A 42 5.28 21.01 -2.82
CA ILE A 42 6.20 20.93 -3.95
C ILE A 42 5.51 20.31 -5.16
N LYS A 43 5.51 21.05 -6.27
CA LYS A 43 5.14 20.52 -7.57
C LYS A 43 6.36 19.91 -8.25
N VAL A 44 6.28 18.65 -8.69
CA VAL A 44 7.38 17.90 -9.32
C VAL A 44 6.96 17.33 -10.67
N GLU A 45 7.91 16.83 -11.45
CA GLU A 45 7.60 16.08 -12.66
C GLU A 45 6.94 14.73 -12.31
N THR A 46 5.96 14.30 -13.11
CA THR A 46 5.21 13.03 -12.94
C THR A 46 6.12 11.83 -12.73
N VAL A 47 7.28 11.81 -13.38
CA VAL A 47 8.31 10.76 -13.23
C VAL A 47 8.81 10.66 -11.78
N LEU A 48 9.12 11.79 -11.14
CA LEU A 48 9.53 11.80 -9.73
C LEU A 48 8.34 11.52 -8.80
N PHE A 49 7.14 12.02 -9.13
CA PHE A 49 5.95 11.72 -8.34
C PHE A 49 5.69 10.21 -8.26
N HIS A 50 5.69 9.52 -9.40
CA HIS A 50 5.49 8.07 -9.42
C HIS A 50 6.60 7.29 -8.72
N TYR A 51 7.85 7.74 -8.81
CA TYR A 51 8.96 7.17 -8.06
C TYR A 51 8.75 7.30 -6.55
N ILE A 52 8.33 8.46 -6.06
CA ILE A 52 8.04 8.66 -4.62
C ILE A 52 6.84 7.81 -4.18
N GLU A 53 5.82 7.70 -5.03
CA GLU A 53 4.59 6.98 -4.72
C GLU A 53 4.80 5.46 -4.71
N ASN A 54 5.50 4.91 -5.71
CA ASN A 54 5.52 3.48 -6.01
C ASN A 54 6.85 2.77 -5.73
N ASP A 55 7.78 3.44 -5.05
CA ASP A 55 9.01 2.85 -4.53
C ASP A 55 9.26 3.24 -3.06
N LEU A 56 10.15 2.48 -2.41
CA LEU A 56 10.79 2.84 -1.12
C LEU A 56 12.28 3.10 -1.33
N SER A 57 12.57 3.94 -2.32
CA SER A 57 13.93 4.30 -2.69
C SER A 57 14.32 5.69 -2.17
N GLU A 58 15.61 5.98 -2.19
CA GLU A 58 16.13 7.26 -1.68
C GLU A 58 15.60 8.45 -2.48
N LEU A 59 15.21 9.50 -1.78
CA LEU A 59 14.79 10.78 -2.33
C LEU A 59 16.00 11.59 -2.82
N PRO A 60 15.85 12.40 -3.88
CA PRO A 60 16.93 13.27 -4.33
C PRO A 60 17.41 14.20 -3.21
N GLN A 61 18.72 14.30 -3.00
CA GLN A 61 19.29 15.15 -1.94
C GLN A 61 18.83 16.62 -2.04
N GLN A 62 18.72 17.13 -3.27
CA GLN A 62 18.20 18.48 -3.56
C GLN A 62 16.78 18.69 -3.01
N LEU A 63 15.94 17.64 -3.02
CA LEU A 63 14.59 17.70 -2.44
C LEU A 63 14.67 17.72 -0.91
N LEU A 64 15.47 16.84 -0.31
CA LEU A 64 15.68 16.76 1.14
C LEU A 64 16.19 18.08 1.73
N ASP A 65 17.23 18.66 1.12
CA ASP A 65 17.79 19.96 1.52
C ASP A 65 16.74 21.07 1.45
N GLU A 66 15.84 21.00 0.46
CA GLU A 66 14.79 21.97 0.32
C GLU A 66 13.73 21.85 1.41
N ILE A 67 13.38 20.65 1.87
CA ILE A 67 12.28 20.43 2.83
C ILE A 67 12.75 20.34 4.28
N TYR A 68 14.06 20.29 4.52
CA TYR A 68 14.63 20.04 5.84
C TYR A 68 14.07 21.00 6.90
N GLN A 69 13.45 20.43 7.93
CA GLN A 69 12.92 21.13 9.10
C GLN A 69 11.88 22.23 8.79
N LYS A 70 11.14 22.09 7.67
CA LYS A 70 10.11 23.06 7.25
C LYS A 70 8.68 22.67 7.57
N ALA A 71 8.46 21.45 8.06
CA ALA A 71 7.16 20.93 8.45
C ALA A 71 7.00 20.85 9.97
N PHE A 72 5.76 21.03 10.42
CA PHE A 72 5.38 20.99 11.83
C PHE A 72 4.14 20.11 12.00
N LEU A 73 4.26 19.11 12.87
CA LEU A 73 3.17 18.25 13.33
C LEU A 73 2.56 18.83 14.60
N ARG A 74 1.24 18.74 14.74
CA ARG A 74 0.54 19.08 15.98
C ARG A 74 0.29 17.81 16.80
N LYS A 75 0.95 17.69 17.96
CA LYS A 75 0.79 16.57 18.89
C LYS A 75 0.53 17.09 20.29
N ASN A 76 -0.59 16.72 20.91
CA ASN A 76 -0.96 17.14 22.27
C ASN A 76 -0.92 18.67 22.50
N HIS A 77 -1.34 19.46 21.50
CA HIS A 77 -1.25 20.93 21.48
C HIS A 77 0.17 21.52 21.36
N GLU A 78 1.19 20.69 21.24
CA GLU A 78 2.56 21.11 20.95
C GLU A 78 2.86 21.02 19.44
N ARG A 79 3.70 21.95 18.96
CA ARG A 79 4.26 21.90 17.61
C ARG A 79 5.57 21.10 17.65
N VAL A 80 5.60 19.99 16.93
CA VAL A 80 6.79 19.16 16.75
C VAL A 80 7.33 19.40 15.35
N GLN A 81 8.57 19.85 15.24
CA GLN A 81 9.25 20.04 13.95
C GLN A 81 9.65 18.68 13.38
N LEU A 82 9.41 18.48 12.09
CA LEU A 82 9.76 17.25 11.36
C LEU A 82 10.96 17.51 10.44
N ASP A 83 11.88 16.56 10.36
CA ASP A 83 13.09 16.70 9.55
C ASP A 83 12.77 16.74 8.05
N TYR A 84 12.13 15.72 7.49
CA TYR A 84 11.73 15.73 6.08
C TYR A 84 10.29 15.26 5.93
N CYS A 85 9.37 16.22 5.97
CA CYS A 85 7.94 16.03 5.71
C CYS A 85 7.42 17.09 4.75
N PHE A 86 6.65 16.68 3.75
CA PHE A 86 6.22 17.52 2.64
C PHE A 86 5.00 16.96 1.94
N ILE A 87 4.31 17.82 1.19
CA ILE A 87 3.29 17.43 0.22
C ILE A 87 3.90 17.55 -1.16
N VAL A 88 3.75 16.49 -1.97
CA VAL A 88 4.20 16.43 -3.35
C VAL A 88 3.02 16.26 -4.29
N THR A 89 3.07 16.92 -5.45
CA THR A 89 2.09 16.78 -6.52
C THR A 89 2.75 16.93 -7.88
N ASP A 90 2.25 16.24 -8.90
CA ASP A 90 2.59 16.50 -10.30
C ASP A 90 1.52 17.34 -11.03
N GLY A 91 0.47 17.74 -10.31
CA GLY A 91 -0.72 18.40 -10.84
C GLY A 91 -1.90 17.46 -11.08
N VAL A 92 -1.72 16.15 -10.95
CA VAL A 92 -2.79 15.14 -11.04
C VAL A 92 -2.87 14.33 -9.75
N GLY A 93 -1.74 13.77 -9.30
CA GLY A 93 -1.63 13.07 -8.03
C GLY A 93 -1.19 13.99 -6.90
N ILE A 94 -1.61 13.68 -5.68
CA ILE A 94 -1.18 14.37 -4.46
C ILE A 94 -0.81 13.33 -3.41
N LEU A 95 0.28 13.58 -2.68
CA LEU A 95 0.77 12.72 -1.61
C LEU A 95 1.40 13.57 -0.51
N ALA A 96 1.05 13.31 0.75
CA ALA A 96 1.85 13.72 1.89
C ALA A 96 2.88 12.63 2.20
N VAL A 97 4.11 13.04 2.46
CA VAL A 97 5.26 12.16 2.67
C VAL A 97 6.00 12.59 3.93
N ASP A 98 6.31 11.63 4.79
CA ASP A 98 7.22 11.78 5.92
C ASP A 98 8.27 10.67 5.88
N THR A 99 9.53 11.04 6.01
CA THR A 99 10.66 10.12 5.97
C THR A 99 11.04 9.57 7.34
N ILE A 100 10.47 10.11 8.44
CA ILE A 100 10.88 9.80 9.82
C ILE A 100 12.39 10.03 10.05
N GLY A 101 12.96 11.05 9.39
CA GLY A 101 14.37 11.43 9.53
C GLY A 101 15.34 10.66 8.63
N TYR A 102 14.84 9.73 7.82
CA TYR A 102 15.64 9.02 6.80
C TYR A 102 15.63 9.77 5.45
N ASN A 103 16.27 9.20 4.44
CA ASN A 103 16.25 9.68 3.06
C ASN A 103 15.23 8.94 2.18
N ILE A 104 14.37 8.10 2.74
CA ILE A 104 13.38 7.26 2.03
C ILE A 104 11.96 7.71 2.45
N PRO A 105 10.96 7.70 1.55
CA PRO A 105 9.58 8.07 1.88
C PRO A 105 8.85 6.97 2.68
N ILE A 106 9.15 6.84 3.97
CA ILE A 106 8.64 5.75 4.82
C ILE A 106 7.14 5.85 5.06
N ARG A 107 6.60 7.05 5.32
CA ARG A 107 5.18 7.28 5.56
C ARG A 107 4.58 8.05 4.41
N LYS A 108 3.45 7.56 3.92
CA LYS A 108 2.71 8.15 2.81
C LYS A 108 1.26 8.34 3.21
N SER A 109 0.63 9.41 2.73
CA SER A 109 -0.78 9.66 2.97
C SER A 109 -1.44 10.39 1.81
N ARG A 110 -2.71 10.07 1.53
CA ARG A 110 -3.56 10.91 0.69
C ARG A 110 -4.14 12.05 1.51
N LEU A 111 -4.60 13.10 0.85
CA LEU A 111 -5.25 14.21 1.55
C LEU A 111 -6.77 14.04 1.53
N ILE A 112 -7.46 14.80 2.40
CA ILE A 112 -8.92 14.90 2.31
C ILE A 112 -9.31 15.78 1.11
N PRO A 113 -10.50 15.59 0.50
CA PRO A 113 -10.86 16.27 -0.75
C PRO A 113 -10.75 17.80 -0.71
N ARG A 114 -11.08 18.44 0.42
CA ARG A 114 -10.94 19.89 0.57
C ARG A 114 -9.49 20.36 0.51
N GLN A 115 -8.56 19.59 1.04
CA GLN A 115 -7.13 19.89 1.01
C GLN A 115 -6.54 19.63 -0.37
N GLU A 116 -7.00 18.58 -1.07
CA GLU A 116 -6.63 18.33 -2.47
C GLU A 116 -7.02 19.50 -3.37
N GLN A 117 -8.25 20.01 -3.22
CA GLN A 117 -8.72 21.18 -3.97
C GLN A 117 -7.81 22.40 -3.76
N LEU A 118 -7.42 22.68 -2.51
CA LEU A 118 -6.49 23.76 -2.20
C LEU A 118 -5.12 23.56 -2.85
N VAL A 119 -4.60 22.33 -2.86
CA VAL A 119 -3.34 22.02 -3.55
C VAL A 119 -3.45 22.36 -5.03
N TYR A 120 -4.50 21.91 -5.73
CA TYR A 120 -4.68 22.20 -7.16
C TYR A 120 -4.71 23.70 -7.45
N GLU A 121 -5.45 24.48 -6.66
CA GLU A 121 -5.52 25.94 -6.77
C GLU A 121 -4.15 26.59 -6.56
N MET A 122 -3.40 26.13 -5.55
CA MET A 122 -2.08 26.68 -5.24
C MET A 122 -1.04 26.37 -6.32
N VAL A 123 -1.12 25.23 -7.00
CA VAL A 123 -0.11 24.80 -8.00
C VAL A 123 -0.48 25.10 -9.46
N GLU A 124 -1.66 25.64 -9.73
CA GLU A 124 -2.19 25.87 -11.08
C GLU A 124 -1.19 26.60 -12.00
N ASN A 125 -0.63 27.71 -11.52
CA ASN A 125 0.32 28.54 -12.28
C ASN A 125 1.80 28.25 -11.98
N HIS A 126 2.10 27.18 -11.25
CA HIS A 126 3.46 26.81 -10.89
C HIS A 126 4.03 25.78 -11.87
N THR A 127 5.27 25.98 -12.30
CA THR A 127 5.99 24.99 -13.10
C THR A 127 6.54 23.87 -12.21
N PRO A 128 6.46 22.60 -12.63
CA PRO A 128 7.10 21.49 -11.94
C PRO A 128 8.58 21.74 -11.71
N ARG A 129 9.05 21.47 -10.50
CA ARG A 129 10.48 21.50 -10.17
C ARG A 129 11.16 20.24 -10.66
N LYS A 130 12.40 20.40 -11.10
CA LYS A 130 13.25 19.32 -11.59
C LYS A 130 14.28 18.98 -10.52
N TYR A 131 14.34 17.72 -10.15
CA TYR A 131 15.36 17.19 -9.25
C TYR A 131 16.14 16.12 -10.00
N LEU A 132 17.46 16.11 -9.82
CA LEU A 132 18.30 15.06 -10.37
C LEU A 132 18.22 13.84 -9.45
N PHE A 133 17.73 12.72 -9.97
CA PHE A 133 17.68 11.45 -9.24
C PHE A 133 18.02 10.30 -10.18
N ASN A 134 18.60 9.23 -9.63
CA ASN A 134 18.93 8.03 -10.38
C ASN A 134 17.69 7.13 -10.52
N GLY A 135 16.60 7.70 -11.03
CA GLY A 135 15.37 6.97 -11.35
C GLY A 135 15.57 6.14 -12.61
N GLN A 136 16.33 5.06 -12.52
CA GLN A 136 16.14 3.99 -13.50
C GLN A 136 14.74 3.44 -13.21
N PHE A 137 13.81 3.63 -14.16
CA PHE A 137 12.58 2.83 -14.19
C PHE A 137 12.99 1.37 -14.39
N HIS A 138 13.43 0.73 -13.32
CA HIS A 138 13.54 -0.71 -13.29
C HIS A 138 12.12 -1.22 -13.50
N LYS A 139 11.95 -2.20 -14.40
CA LYS A 139 10.74 -3.00 -14.37
C LYS A 139 10.68 -3.58 -12.97
N LYS A 140 9.73 -3.11 -12.17
CA LYS A 140 9.51 -3.61 -10.83
C LYS A 140 9.18 -5.09 -10.96
N ASP A 141 10.00 -5.93 -10.32
CA ASP A 141 9.73 -7.36 -10.28
C ASP A 141 8.63 -7.59 -9.25
N PHE A 142 7.42 -7.80 -9.73
CA PHE A 142 6.29 -8.12 -8.87
C PHE A 142 6.37 -9.57 -8.40
N HIS A 143 6.05 -9.80 -7.13
CA HIS A 143 6.02 -11.12 -6.53
C HIS A 143 4.72 -11.31 -5.75
N ILE A 144 4.43 -12.52 -5.29
CA ILE A 144 3.16 -12.84 -4.62
C ILE A 144 2.85 -11.92 -3.43
N LEU A 145 3.87 -11.44 -2.71
CA LEU A 145 3.73 -10.52 -1.58
C LEU A 145 3.77 -9.03 -1.96
N SER A 146 4.23 -8.68 -3.17
CA SER A 146 4.19 -7.33 -3.76
C SER A 146 3.62 -7.44 -5.17
N PRO A 147 2.29 -7.68 -5.30
CA PRO A 147 1.66 -8.01 -6.57
C PRO A 147 1.54 -6.79 -7.50
N GLU A 148 1.30 -7.07 -8.77
CA GLU A 148 1.01 -6.04 -9.77
C GLU A 148 -0.21 -5.19 -9.38
N PRO A 149 -0.18 -3.86 -9.60
CA PRO A 149 -1.30 -2.97 -9.31
C PRO A 149 -2.62 -3.41 -9.94
N GLU A 150 -2.57 -4.03 -11.12
CA GLU A 150 -3.75 -4.54 -11.83
C GLU A 150 -4.50 -5.60 -11.02
N LEU A 151 -3.79 -6.41 -10.23
CA LEU A 151 -4.40 -7.43 -9.36
C LEU A 151 -5.11 -6.83 -8.14
N MET A 152 -4.77 -5.59 -7.78
CA MET A 152 -5.33 -4.88 -6.62
C MET A 152 -6.36 -3.81 -7.02
N SER A 153 -6.46 -3.50 -8.30
CA SER A 153 -7.41 -2.53 -8.83
C SER A 153 -8.86 -2.97 -8.65
N GLY A 154 -9.72 -2.03 -8.25
CA GLY A 154 -11.15 -2.27 -8.03
C GLY A 154 -11.51 -2.98 -6.72
N LEU A 155 -10.52 -3.41 -5.93
CA LEU A 155 -10.74 -3.97 -4.60
C LEU A 155 -10.93 -2.86 -3.58
N THR A 156 -11.87 -3.04 -2.65
CA THR A 156 -11.96 -2.21 -1.46
C THR A 156 -10.73 -2.41 -0.57
N ARG A 157 -10.40 -1.45 0.31
CA ARG A 157 -9.34 -1.60 1.32
C ARG A 157 -9.40 -2.95 2.05
N LYS A 158 -10.59 -3.37 2.51
CA LYS A 158 -10.76 -4.66 3.19
C LYS A 158 -10.37 -5.83 2.30
N GLU A 159 -10.83 -5.83 1.06
CA GLU A 159 -10.51 -6.89 0.09
C GLU A 159 -9.01 -6.92 -0.25
N ARG A 160 -8.36 -5.76 -0.36
CA ARG A 160 -6.89 -5.69 -0.55
C ARG A 160 -6.14 -6.34 0.62
N GLN A 161 -6.53 -6.03 1.86
CA GLN A 161 -5.92 -6.61 3.05
C GLN A 161 -6.14 -8.12 3.14
N LEU A 162 -7.36 -8.60 2.89
CA LEU A 162 -7.65 -10.04 2.87
C LEU A 162 -6.95 -10.77 1.71
N LYS A 163 -6.77 -10.09 0.58
CA LYS A 163 -6.02 -10.64 -0.56
C LYS A 163 -4.53 -10.75 -0.27
N GLN A 164 -3.95 -9.76 0.39
CA GLN A 164 -2.57 -9.86 0.88
C GLN A 164 -2.42 -11.03 1.87
N LEU A 165 -3.35 -11.19 2.81
CA LEU A 165 -3.37 -12.33 3.73
C LEU A 165 -3.44 -13.68 2.99
N LEU A 166 -4.31 -13.78 1.98
CA LEU A 166 -4.40 -14.97 1.15
C LEU A 166 -3.09 -15.27 0.41
N PHE A 167 -2.44 -14.23 -0.12
CA PHE A 167 -1.14 -14.35 -0.79
C PHE A 167 -0.02 -14.77 0.18
N MET A 168 -0.01 -14.27 1.41
CA MET A 168 0.91 -14.72 2.45
C MET A 168 0.69 -16.20 2.78
N ALA A 169 -0.56 -16.64 2.92
CA ALA A 169 -0.89 -18.03 3.19
C ALA A 169 -0.53 -18.96 2.01
N MET A 170 -0.71 -18.50 0.76
CA MET A 170 -0.31 -19.20 -0.45
C MET A 170 1.22 -19.32 -0.59
N ASP A 171 1.97 -18.29 -0.17
CA ASP A 171 3.44 -18.31 -0.14
C ASP A 171 3.98 -19.28 0.92
N GLN A 172 3.34 -19.33 2.10
CA GLN A 172 3.65 -20.34 3.11
C GLN A 172 3.33 -21.75 2.62
N LEU A 173 2.20 -21.94 1.93
CA LEU A 173 1.83 -23.22 1.31
C LEU A 173 2.84 -23.63 0.22
N TYR A 174 3.34 -22.68 -0.57
CA TYR A 174 4.41 -22.93 -1.52
C TYR A 174 5.70 -23.43 -0.82
N SER A 175 6.03 -22.79 0.30
CA SER A 175 7.22 -23.08 1.09
C SER A 175 7.17 -24.44 1.80
N SER A 176 5.98 -24.99 2.07
CA SER A 176 5.84 -26.32 2.68
C SER A 176 6.30 -27.45 1.76
N LYS A 177 6.31 -27.22 0.43
CA LYS A 177 6.62 -28.21 -0.62
C LYS A 177 5.83 -29.52 -0.47
N ASN A 178 4.66 -29.46 0.19
CA ASN A 178 3.82 -30.60 0.45
C ASN A 178 2.79 -30.81 -0.66
N THR A 179 3.04 -31.80 -1.52
CA THR A 179 2.18 -32.12 -2.67
C THR A 179 0.76 -32.54 -2.27
N SER A 180 0.62 -33.28 -1.17
CA SER A 180 -0.70 -33.72 -0.69
C SER A 180 -1.53 -32.53 -0.17
N GLU A 181 -0.88 -31.58 0.50
CA GLU A 181 -1.52 -30.39 1.06
C GLU A 181 -2.01 -29.44 -0.04
N ILE A 182 -1.18 -29.13 -1.04
CA ILE A 182 -1.60 -28.27 -2.16
C ILE A 182 -2.72 -28.92 -2.99
N ARG A 183 -2.69 -30.26 -3.17
CA ARG A 183 -3.80 -31.00 -3.81
C ARG A 183 -5.10 -30.87 -3.04
N TYR A 184 -5.03 -30.99 -1.72
CA TYR A 184 -6.19 -30.82 -0.86
C TYR A 184 -6.78 -29.41 -1.02
N TRP A 185 -5.96 -28.37 -0.87
CA TRP A 185 -6.43 -26.99 -0.99
C TRP A 185 -6.98 -26.66 -2.38
N TYR A 186 -6.33 -27.13 -3.45
CA TYR A 186 -6.86 -26.91 -4.78
C TYR A 186 -8.15 -27.71 -5.03
N THR A 187 -8.32 -28.88 -4.40
CA THR A 187 -9.59 -29.60 -4.44
C THR A 187 -10.70 -28.82 -3.71
N GLU A 188 -10.41 -28.23 -2.56
CA GLU A 188 -11.34 -27.36 -1.84
C GLU A 188 -11.74 -26.13 -2.67
N TRP A 189 -10.80 -25.57 -3.43
CA TRP A 189 -11.09 -24.48 -4.35
C TRP A 189 -11.90 -24.92 -5.58
N ASN A 190 -11.57 -26.07 -6.18
CA ASN A 190 -12.23 -26.58 -7.38
C ASN A 190 -12.34 -28.11 -7.34
N PRO A 191 -13.45 -28.66 -6.79
CA PRO A 191 -13.62 -30.10 -6.60
C PRO A 191 -13.58 -30.90 -7.92
N VAL A 192 -13.95 -30.28 -9.04
CA VAL A 192 -13.99 -30.92 -10.35
C VAL A 192 -12.59 -31.33 -10.84
N LYS A 193 -11.55 -30.63 -10.37
CA LYS A 193 -10.16 -30.91 -10.77
C LYS A 193 -9.53 -32.10 -10.02
N TYR A 194 -10.18 -32.69 -9.01
CA TYR A 194 -9.59 -33.71 -8.14
C TYR A 194 -8.82 -34.81 -8.86
N SER A 195 -9.44 -35.48 -9.85
CA SER A 195 -8.80 -36.58 -10.59
C SER A 195 -7.62 -36.13 -11.45
N TYR A 196 -7.67 -34.89 -11.96
CA TYR A 196 -6.59 -34.29 -12.73
C TYR A 196 -5.38 -33.96 -11.84
N LEU A 197 -5.62 -33.42 -10.65
CA LEU A 197 -4.57 -33.02 -9.70
C LEU A 197 -3.71 -34.20 -9.19
N GLN A 198 -4.25 -35.42 -9.17
CA GLN A 198 -3.51 -36.59 -8.67
C GLN A 198 -2.24 -36.93 -9.47
N ASN A 199 -2.19 -36.50 -10.73
CA ASN A 199 -1.08 -36.79 -11.64
C ASN A 199 -0.14 -35.60 -11.86
N LEU A 200 -0.40 -34.46 -11.20
CA LEU A 200 0.42 -33.27 -11.35
C LEU A 200 1.51 -33.16 -10.29
N GLU A 201 2.60 -32.54 -10.70
CA GLU A 201 3.72 -32.13 -9.85
C GLU A 201 3.36 -30.89 -9.02
N PHE A 202 3.98 -30.77 -7.84
CA PHE A 202 3.72 -29.69 -6.88
C PHE A 202 3.66 -28.29 -7.51
N ASP A 203 4.72 -27.90 -8.24
CA ASP A 203 4.84 -26.54 -8.77
C ASP A 203 3.75 -26.21 -9.81
N HIS A 204 3.29 -27.21 -10.58
CA HIS A 204 2.21 -27.03 -11.55
C HIS A 204 0.86 -26.82 -10.84
N ILE A 205 0.58 -27.62 -9.79
CA ILE A 205 -0.64 -27.49 -8.99
C ILE A 205 -0.69 -26.12 -8.33
N TRP A 206 0.42 -25.69 -7.73
CA TRP A 206 0.50 -24.40 -7.07
C TRP A 206 0.31 -23.25 -8.06
N HIS A 207 0.96 -23.31 -9.23
CA HIS A 207 0.83 -22.27 -10.24
C HIS A 207 -0.61 -22.16 -10.76
N GLU A 208 -1.26 -23.29 -11.10
CA GLU A 208 -2.67 -23.28 -11.53
C GLU A 208 -3.60 -22.72 -10.45
N LEU A 209 -3.41 -23.09 -9.18
CA LEU A 209 -4.21 -22.54 -8.08
C LEU A 209 -3.99 -21.04 -7.92
N TYR A 210 -2.75 -20.57 -7.96
CA TYR A 210 -2.42 -19.15 -7.85
C TYR A 210 -3.05 -18.34 -8.98
N GLU A 211 -2.96 -18.83 -10.23
CA GLU A 211 -3.58 -18.18 -11.40
C GLU A 211 -5.10 -18.04 -11.27
N GLU A 212 -5.79 -19.02 -10.65
CA GLU A 212 -7.23 -18.93 -10.40
C GLU A 212 -7.59 -17.98 -9.24
N VAL A 213 -6.76 -17.94 -8.20
CA VAL A 213 -7.03 -17.18 -6.97
C VAL A 213 -6.60 -15.71 -7.07
N LYS A 214 -5.64 -15.38 -7.95
CA LYS A 214 -5.09 -14.03 -8.02
C LYS A 214 -6.05 -12.98 -8.60
N LEU A 215 -7.14 -13.38 -9.26
CA LEU A 215 -8.04 -12.45 -9.97
C LEU A 215 -9.22 -11.99 -9.10
N GLY A 216 -9.32 -10.67 -8.92
CA GLY A 216 -10.40 -10.05 -8.16
C GLY A 216 -10.45 -10.49 -6.69
N TRP A 217 -11.65 -10.38 -6.10
CA TRP A 217 -11.98 -10.91 -4.79
C TRP A 217 -13.47 -11.27 -4.77
N SER A 218 -13.83 -12.38 -4.14
CA SER A 218 -15.23 -12.84 -4.08
C SER A 218 -15.48 -13.62 -2.80
N GLN A 219 -16.74 -13.97 -2.53
CA GLN A 219 -17.09 -14.80 -1.38
C GLN A 219 -16.33 -16.14 -1.38
N LYS A 220 -16.05 -16.70 -2.57
CA LYS A 220 -15.24 -17.91 -2.71
C LYS A 220 -13.82 -17.71 -2.17
N HIS A 221 -13.19 -16.57 -2.48
CA HIS A 221 -11.87 -16.19 -1.95
C HIS A 221 -11.91 -16.05 -0.43
N SER A 222 -12.94 -15.41 0.11
CA SER A 222 -13.13 -15.24 1.55
C SER A 222 -13.19 -16.59 2.27
N ILE A 223 -14.04 -17.51 1.82
CA ILE A 223 -14.20 -18.84 2.44
C ILE A 223 -12.90 -19.64 2.33
N PHE A 224 -12.26 -19.60 1.16
CA PHE A 224 -11.00 -20.29 0.93
C PHE A 224 -9.89 -19.77 1.85
N CYS A 225 -9.74 -18.45 1.95
CA CYS A 225 -8.76 -17.81 2.81
C CYS A 225 -9.00 -18.14 4.29
N GLU A 226 -10.25 -18.04 4.77
CA GLU A 226 -10.61 -18.36 6.17
C GLU A 226 -10.26 -19.80 6.54
N ASN A 227 -10.51 -20.75 5.63
CA ASN A 227 -10.15 -22.15 5.85
C ASN A 227 -8.64 -22.38 5.82
N LEU A 228 -7.93 -21.75 4.88
CA LEU A 228 -6.49 -21.92 4.67
C LEU A 228 -5.66 -21.43 5.87
N ILE A 229 -6.09 -20.32 6.49
CA ILE A 229 -5.37 -19.72 7.63
C ILE A 229 -5.70 -20.38 8.98
N LYS A 230 -6.69 -21.28 9.01
CA LYS A 230 -7.19 -21.87 10.25
C LYS A 230 -6.11 -22.69 10.96
N GLY A 231 -5.96 -22.47 12.26
CA GLY A 231 -4.92 -23.09 13.08
C GLY A 231 -3.58 -22.36 13.02
N GLN A 232 -3.51 -21.20 12.35
CA GLN A 232 -2.31 -20.36 12.26
C GLN A 232 -2.54 -19.04 13.00
N PRO A 233 -2.11 -18.91 14.28
CA PRO A 233 -2.48 -17.78 15.14
C PRO A 233 -2.14 -16.40 14.57
N PHE A 234 -1.05 -16.31 13.82
CA PHE A 234 -0.64 -15.07 13.17
C PHE A 234 -1.63 -14.62 12.09
N PHE A 235 -2.03 -15.52 11.19
CA PHE A 235 -2.97 -15.21 10.12
C PHE A 235 -4.40 -15.02 10.62
N GLU A 236 -4.83 -15.80 11.62
CA GLU A 236 -6.14 -15.60 12.26
C GLU A 236 -6.25 -14.21 12.88
N LYS A 237 -5.18 -13.71 13.51
CA LYS A 237 -5.15 -12.35 14.05
C LYS A 237 -5.29 -11.28 12.95
N LEU A 238 -4.63 -11.45 11.81
CA LEU A 238 -4.77 -10.53 10.66
C LEU A 238 -6.19 -10.55 10.09
N TRP A 239 -6.79 -11.74 10.01
CA TRP A 239 -8.18 -11.91 9.58
C TRP A 239 -9.18 -11.20 10.50
N GLU A 240 -8.99 -11.34 11.82
CA GLU A 240 -9.83 -10.70 12.84
C GLU A 240 -9.73 -9.17 12.81
N MET A 241 -8.55 -8.61 12.57
CA MET A 241 -8.36 -7.16 12.40
C MET A 241 -9.27 -6.61 11.29
N GLU A 242 -9.43 -7.34 10.19
CA GLU A 242 -10.25 -6.90 9.04
C GLU A 242 -11.75 -7.18 9.19
N HIS A 243 -12.14 -8.09 10.09
CA HIS A 243 -13.55 -8.41 10.38
C HIS A 243 -14.09 -7.71 11.62
N GLY A 244 -13.22 -7.09 12.41
CA GLY A 244 -13.55 -6.57 13.73
C GLY A 244 -13.74 -7.71 14.74
N PRO A 245 -13.79 -7.39 16.06
CA PRO A 245 -14.12 -8.39 17.06
C PRO A 245 -15.48 -9.00 16.73
N LYS A 246 -15.57 -10.34 16.63
CA LYS A 246 -16.86 -11.04 16.62
C LYS A 246 -17.59 -10.59 17.87
N VAL A 247 -18.65 -9.80 17.70
CA VAL A 247 -19.56 -9.47 18.80
C VAL A 247 -20.20 -10.79 19.20
N ASN A 248 -19.70 -11.39 20.29
CA ASN A 248 -20.32 -12.54 20.94
C ASN A 248 -21.62 -12.13 21.62
#